data_AF-X6LLF3-F1
#
_entry.id   AF-X6LLF3-F1
#
_cell.length_a   1.000
_cell.length_b   1.000
_cell.length_c   1.000
_cell.angle_alpha   90.00
_cell.angle_beta   90.00
_cell.angle_gamma   90.00
#
_symmetry.space_group_name_H-M   'P 1'
#
loop_
_entity.id
_entity.type
_entity.pdbx_description
1 polymer ?
#
loop_
_entity_poly.entity_id
_entity_poly.type
_entity_poly.pdbx_seq_one_letter_code
_entity_poly.pdbx_strand_id
1 'polypeptide(L)'
;MIGDTINVKVARNNDLQRLLHEVIKNDCLCDLVTFQYTDKKEQAKLCEDIKKQMNYNEKDENGGLILNDKILTILNELKILYHDDIHKQMRYPLQLHEICAILLYCGKSCNVQFNFYLCEALMILHKHERREESEIELYCGLKNVRLENIKEIKAGNFISHVSTSDDIQ
;
A
#
# COMPACT_ATOMS: atom_id res chain seq x y z
N MET A 1 16.68 -15.52 -20.55
CA MET A 1 16.74 -16.41 -19.38
C MET A 1 17.93 -16.03 -18.52
N ILE A 2 17.70 -15.14 -17.56
CA ILE A 2 18.55 -15.00 -16.39
C ILE A 2 17.60 -15.31 -15.25
N GLY A 3 17.80 -16.47 -14.62
CA GLY A 3 17.15 -16.77 -13.37
C GLY A 3 17.74 -15.82 -12.34
N ASP A 4 17.12 -14.66 -12.18
CA ASP A 4 17.28 -13.85 -10.98
C ASP A 4 16.60 -14.62 -9.87
N THR A 5 17.42 -15.53 -9.37
CA THR A 5 17.22 -16.28 -8.18
C THR A 5 17.03 -15.22 -7.12
N ILE A 6 15.78 -14.93 -6.78
CA ILE A 6 15.40 -14.38 -5.48
C ILE A 6 15.64 -15.49 -4.43
N ASN A 7 16.83 -16.11 -4.45
CA ASN A 7 17.66 -16.28 -3.29
C ASN A 7 18.44 -14.96 -3.09
N VAL A 8 17.70 -13.85 -3.09
CA VAL A 8 17.97 -12.83 -2.08
C VAL A 8 18.00 -13.64 -0.81
N LYS A 9 19.19 -13.83 -0.23
CA LYS A 9 19.32 -14.25 1.15
C LYS A 9 18.23 -13.47 1.90
N VAL A 10 17.16 -14.15 2.29
CA VAL A 10 16.16 -13.68 3.25
C VAL A 10 16.89 -13.63 4.58
N ALA A 11 17.90 -12.75 4.63
CA ALA A 11 18.74 -12.45 5.76
C ALA A 11 18.40 -10.99 6.04
N ARG A 12 17.44 -10.81 6.95
CA ARG A 12 17.03 -9.54 7.57
C ARG A 12 16.25 -8.55 6.69
N ASN A 13 15.10 -8.96 6.17
CA ASN A 13 13.99 -8.02 5.92
C ASN A 13 12.98 -8.15 7.07
N ASN A 14 13.41 -7.77 8.28
CA ASN A 14 12.53 -7.82 9.46
C ASN A 14 11.36 -6.86 9.29
N ASP A 15 11.53 -5.74 8.59
CA ASP A 15 10.50 -4.69 8.55
C ASP A 15 9.28 -5.07 7.74
N LEU A 16 9.43 -5.84 6.64
CA LEU A 16 8.27 -6.37 5.90
C LEU A 16 7.51 -7.40 6.75
N GLN A 17 8.23 -8.27 7.46
CA GLN A 17 7.62 -9.24 8.36
C GLN A 17 6.90 -8.56 9.52
N ARG A 18 7.49 -7.50 10.09
CA ARG A 18 6.91 -6.69 11.17
C ARG A 18 5.67 -5.95 10.70
N LEU A 19 5.73 -5.29 9.55
CA LEU A 19 4.58 -4.64 8.94
C LEU A 19 3.42 -5.63 8.75
N LEU A 20 3.70 -6.78 8.11
CA LEU A 20 2.66 -7.79 7.88
C LEU A 20 2.15 -8.43 9.18
N HIS A 21 3.01 -8.57 10.19
CA HIS A 21 2.59 -9.02 11.53
C HIS A 21 1.62 -8.02 12.17
N GLU A 22 1.94 -6.73 12.14
CA GLU A 22 1.05 -5.67 12.63
C GLU A 22 -0.28 -5.68 11.87
N VAL A 23 -0.27 -5.86 10.55
CA VAL A 23 -1.51 -5.94 9.77
C VAL A 23 -2.35 -7.15 10.20
N ILE A 24 -1.74 -8.32 10.40
CA ILE A 24 -2.46 -9.53 10.85
C ILE A 24 -3.00 -9.38 12.27
N LYS A 25 -2.23 -8.76 13.17
CA LYS A 25 -2.62 -8.47 14.56
C LYS A 25 -3.86 -7.57 14.64
N ASN A 26 -4.09 -6.76 13.62
CA ASN A 26 -5.21 -5.83 13.53
C ASN A 26 -6.39 -6.38 12.70
N ASP A 27 -6.53 -7.71 12.62
CA ASP A 27 -7.61 -8.41 11.91
C ASP A 27 -7.73 -8.11 10.41
N CYS A 28 -6.64 -7.63 9.83
CA CYS A 28 -6.56 -7.21 8.44
C CYS A 28 -5.98 -8.29 7.49
N LEU A 29 -5.91 -9.55 7.93
CA LEU A 29 -5.39 -10.67 7.13
C LEU A 29 -6.13 -10.85 5.79
N CYS A 30 -7.43 -10.52 5.76
CA CYS A 30 -8.24 -10.64 4.54
C CYS A 30 -7.77 -9.72 3.42
N ASP A 31 -7.07 -8.64 3.73
CA ASP A 31 -6.54 -7.71 2.72
C ASP A 31 -5.22 -8.21 2.11
N LEU A 32 -4.53 -9.11 2.80
CA LEU A 32 -3.27 -9.72 2.37
C LEU A 32 -3.47 -10.93 1.45
N VAL A 33 -4.67 -11.52 1.47
CA VAL A 33 -5.00 -12.77 0.80
C VAL A 33 -6.22 -12.58 -0.08
N THR A 34 -6.22 -13.14 -1.28
CA THR A 34 -7.41 -13.12 -2.13
C THR A 34 -8.35 -14.25 -1.74
N PHE A 35 -9.32 -14.00 -0.88
CA PHE A 35 -10.38 -14.97 -0.58
C PHE A 35 -11.66 -14.69 -1.37
N GLN A 36 -12.33 -15.77 -1.76
CA GLN A 36 -13.74 -15.76 -2.13
C GLN A 36 -14.46 -16.69 -1.15
N TYR A 37 -15.22 -16.14 -0.19
CA TYR A 37 -16.09 -16.94 0.67
C TYR A 37 -17.45 -16.28 0.82
N THR A 38 -18.44 -17.13 1.09
CA THR A 38 -19.84 -16.75 1.29
C THR A 38 -20.28 -16.82 2.75
N ASP A 39 -19.54 -17.51 3.64
CA ASP A 39 -19.88 -17.73 5.05
C ASP A 39 -18.79 -17.24 6.03
N LYS A 40 -19.19 -16.55 7.10
CA LYS A 40 -18.29 -15.99 8.14
C LYS A 40 -17.58 -17.05 8.99
N LYS A 41 -18.19 -18.22 9.22
CA LYS A 41 -17.57 -19.31 9.99
C LYS A 41 -16.43 -19.97 9.21
N GLU A 42 -16.59 -20.11 7.91
CA GLU A 42 -15.54 -20.62 7.03
C GLU A 42 -14.36 -19.65 6.94
N GLN A 43 -14.64 -18.35 6.87
CA GLN A 43 -13.62 -17.29 6.92
C GLN A 43 -12.75 -17.41 8.18
N ALA A 44 -13.36 -17.49 9.37
CA ALA A 44 -12.62 -17.56 10.63
C ALA A 44 -11.69 -18.78 10.69
N LYS A 45 -12.16 -19.94 10.23
CA LYS A 45 -11.36 -21.17 10.19
C LYS A 45 -10.18 -21.05 9.23
N LEU A 46 -10.40 -20.50 8.04
CA LEU A 46 -9.37 -20.31 7.04
C LEU A 46 -8.29 -19.31 7.48
N CYS A 47 -8.69 -18.21 8.14
CA CYS A 47 -7.77 -17.25 8.75
C CYS A 47 -6.84 -17.94 9.77
N GLU A 48 -7.40 -18.79 10.64
CA GLU A 48 -6.61 -19.54 11.63
C GLU A 48 -5.66 -20.56 10.98
N ASP A 49 -6.10 -21.24 9.93
CA ASP A 49 -5.26 -22.19 9.20
C ASP A 49 -4.09 -21.47 8.50
N ILE A 50 -4.31 -20.27 7.97
CA ILE A 50 -3.27 -19.45 7.35
C ILE A 50 -2.30 -18.89 8.37
N LYS A 51 -2.79 -18.36 9.50
CA LYS A 51 -1.93 -17.94 10.62
C LYS A 51 -0.98 -19.06 11.04
N LYS A 52 -1.46 -20.30 11.14
CA LYS A 52 -0.63 -21.47 11.44
C LYS A 52 0.40 -21.76 10.36
N GLN A 53 0.01 -21.75 9.08
CA GLN A 53 0.95 -21.95 7.96
C GLN A 53 2.05 -20.89 7.91
N MET A 54 1.75 -19.68 8.37
CA MET A 54 2.68 -18.56 8.42
C MET A 54 3.52 -18.52 9.70
N ASN A 55 3.35 -19.47 10.62
CA ASN A 55 3.98 -19.44 11.94
C ASN A 55 3.69 -18.13 12.69
N TYR A 56 2.47 -17.60 12.56
CA TYR A 56 2.06 -16.38 13.23
C TYR A 56 1.98 -16.60 14.75
N ASN A 57 2.67 -15.74 15.49
CA ASN A 57 2.59 -15.67 16.94
C ASN A 57 2.38 -14.20 17.33
N GLU A 58 1.23 -13.90 17.93
CA GLU A 58 0.84 -12.54 18.32
C GLU A 58 1.87 -11.85 19.25
N LYS A 59 2.61 -12.64 20.03
CA LYS A 59 3.64 -12.14 20.97
C LYS A 59 5.03 -12.01 20.36
N ASP A 60 5.25 -12.55 19.17
CA ASP A 60 6.55 -12.48 18.48
C ASP A 60 6.51 -11.40 17.40
N GLU A 61 6.80 -10.17 17.83
CA GLU A 61 6.89 -9.02 16.94
C GLU A 61 8.19 -9.00 16.13
N ASN A 62 9.15 -9.91 16.38
CA ASN A 62 10.52 -9.82 15.86
C ASN A 62 10.83 -10.68 14.62
N GLY A 63 9.82 -11.26 13.96
CA GLY A 63 9.98 -11.73 12.59
C GLY A 63 10.03 -13.26 12.39
N GLY A 64 9.40 -14.04 13.26
CA GLY A 64 9.14 -15.46 12.99
C GLY A 64 8.11 -15.74 11.88
N LEU A 65 7.50 -14.69 11.32
CA LEU A 65 6.45 -14.79 10.30
C LEU A 65 7.01 -15.30 8.97
N ILE A 66 6.52 -16.44 8.52
CA ILE A 66 6.90 -17.04 7.23
C ILE A 66 6.14 -16.32 6.12
N LEU A 67 6.88 -15.62 5.26
CA LEU A 67 6.33 -14.98 4.08
C LEU A 67 6.20 -15.99 2.94
N ASN A 68 4.96 -16.24 2.51
CA ASN A 68 4.65 -17.17 1.43
C ASN A 68 3.77 -16.49 0.39
N ASP A 69 4.29 -16.29 -0.82
CA ASP A 69 3.65 -15.59 -1.92
C ASP A 69 2.52 -16.39 -2.60
N LYS A 70 2.41 -17.69 -2.32
CA LYS A 70 1.25 -18.50 -2.70
C LYS A 70 0.03 -18.24 -1.81
N ILE A 71 0.26 -17.79 -0.58
CA ILE A 71 -0.78 -17.50 0.41
C ILE A 71 -1.07 -15.99 0.41
N LEU A 72 -0.03 -15.18 0.58
CA LEU A 72 -0.09 -13.73 0.61
C LEU A 72 0.03 -13.17 -0.80
N THR A 73 -1.10 -13.01 -1.48
CA THR A 73 -1.13 -12.52 -2.87
C THR A 73 -0.54 -11.12 -3.00
N ILE A 74 -0.61 -10.31 -1.94
CA ILE A 74 0.04 -8.99 -1.87
C ILE A 74 1.56 -9.06 -2.13
N LEU A 75 2.23 -10.17 -1.83
CA LEU A 75 3.66 -10.31 -2.10
C LEU A 75 3.95 -10.38 -3.61
N ASN A 76 3.01 -10.86 -4.42
CA ASN A 76 3.16 -10.88 -5.88
C ASN A 76 3.00 -9.47 -6.44
N GLU A 77 1.98 -8.73 -6.00
CA GLU A 77 1.80 -7.31 -6.34
C GLU A 77 3.03 -6.49 -5.96
N LEU A 78 3.56 -6.73 -4.75
CA LEU A 78 4.75 -6.07 -4.26
C LEU A 78 5.98 -6.33 -5.13
N LYS A 79 6.21 -7.58 -5.55
CA LYS A 79 7.31 -7.93 -6.46
C LYS A 79 7.16 -7.23 -7.81
N ILE A 80 5.95 -7.18 -8.35
CA ILE A 80 5.66 -6.49 -9.61
C ILE A 80 6.00 -5.00 -9.48
N LEU A 81 5.49 -4.32 -8.45
CA LEU A 81 5.75 -2.90 -8.23
C LEU A 81 7.21 -2.59 -7.93
N TYR A 82 7.89 -3.46 -7.17
CA TYR A 82 9.31 -3.26 -6.89
C TYR A 82 10.16 -3.29 -8.16
N HIS A 83 9.79 -4.13 -9.13
CA HIS A 83 10.48 -4.26 -10.42
C HIS A 83 9.88 -3.39 -11.54
N ASP A 84 8.92 -2.52 -11.21
CA ASP A 84 8.30 -1.62 -12.18
C ASP A 84 9.33 -0.63 -12.77
N ASP A 85 9.20 -0.33 -14.05
CA ASP A 85 10.14 0.55 -14.76
C ASP A 85 10.16 1.97 -14.18
N ILE A 86 9.04 2.46 -13.61
CA ILE A 86 8.97 3.76 -12.93
C ILE A 86 9.83 3.72 -11.66
N HIS A 87 9.67 2.66 -10.86
CA HIS A 87 10.45 2.49 -9.63
C HIS A 87 11.95 2.40 -9.94
N LYS A 88 12.31 1.70 -11.03
CA LYS A 88 13.68 1.62 -11.56
C LYS A 88 14.19 2.97 -12.08
N GLN A 89 13.39 3.74 -12.80
CA GLN A 89 13.75 5.09 -13.29
C GLN A 89 14.05 6.04 -12.13
N MET A 90 13.30 5.93 -11.03
CA MET A 90 13.58 6.65 -9.79
C MET A 90 14.80 6.14 -9.02
N ARG A 91 15.47 5.08 -9.51
CA ARG A 91 16.61 4.37 -8.90
C ARG A 91 16.27 3.59 -7.63
N TYR A 92 15.11 2.92 -7.62
CA TYR A 92 14.61 2.11 -6.51
C TYR A 92 14.60 2.87 -5.17
N PRO A 93 13.93 4.04 -5.10
CA PRO A 93 13.91 4.85 -3.89
C PRO A 93 13.25 4.13 -2.71
N LEU A 94 12.31 3.22 -2.98
CA LEU A 94 11.52 2.55 -1.95
C LEU A 94 11.98 1.10 -1.69
N GLN A 95 11.96 0.73 -0.42
CA GLN A 95 12.11 -0.65 0.04
C GLN A 95 10.78 -1.42 -0.05
N LEU A 96 10.86 -2.76 0.02
CA LEU A 96 9.68 -3.62 -0.08
C LEU A 96 8.60 -3.32 0.97
N HIS A 97 8.98 -2.99 2.22
CA HIS A 97 8.00 -2.68 3.27
C HIS A 97 7.32 -1.32 3.06
N GLU A 98 8.04 -0.34 2.49
CA GLU A 98 7.48 0.97 2.14
C GLU A 98 6.46 0.87 0.99
N ILE A 99 6.79 0.13 -0.07
CA ILE A 99 5.84 -0.14 -1.17
C ILE A 99 4.63 -0.92 -0.63
N CYS A 100 4.85 -1.88 0.27
CA CYS A 100 3.76 -2.63 0.89
C CYS A 100 2.85 -1.73 1.74
N ALA A 101 3.41 -0.79 2.50
CA ALA A 101 2.63 0.18 3.27
C ALA A 101 1.77 1.08 2.36
N ILE A 102 2.31 1.54 1.22
CA ILE A 102 1.56 2.31 0.23
C ILE A 102 0.42 1.47 -0.38
N LEU A 103 0.69 0.21 -0.77
CA LEU A 103 -0.31 -0.70 -1.30
C LEU A 103 -1.49 -0.91 -0.33
N LEU A 104 -1.17 -1.14 0.94
CA LEU A 104 -2.17 -1.32 1.99
C LEU A 104 -3.00 -0.05 2.23
N TYR A 105 -2.37 1.11 2.16
CA TYR A 105 -3.07 2.40 2.29
C TYR A 105 -4.00 2.69 1.10
N CYS A 106 -3.54 2.45 -0.13
CA CYS A 106 -4.29 2.83 -1.34
C CYS A 106 -5.42 1.88 -1.69
N GLY A 107 -5.27 0.57 -1.41
CA GLY A 107 -6.12 -0.46 -1.99
C GLY A 107 -6.93 -1.29 -1.00
N LYS A 108 -6.72 -1.14 0.31
CA LYS A 108 -7.18 -2.09 1.33
C LYS A 108 -7.88 -1.40 2.50
N SER A 109 -8.62 -2.16 3.31
CA SER A 109 -9.43 -1.63 4.40
C SER A 109 -8.62 -1.17 5.63
N CYS A 110 -7.32 -1.46 5.64
CA CYS A 110 -6.41 -1.19 6.74
C CYS A 110 -5.87 0.24 6.69
N ASN A 111 -6.61 1.23 7.17
CA ASN A 111 -6.16 2.63 7.06
C ASN A 111 -5.41 3.19 8.28
N VAL A 112 -5.32 2.47 9.40
CA VAL A 112 -5.09 3.15 10.70
C VAL A 112 -3.79 2.77 11.42
N GLN A 113 -3.09 1.68 11.09
CA GLN A 113 -2.12 1.09 12.05
C GLN A 113 -0.67 0.90 11.59
N PHE A 114 -0.28 1.34 10.38
CA PHE A 114 1.11 1.29 9.91
C PHE A 114 1.64 2.66 9.47
N ASN A 115 1.19 3.71 10.17
CA ASN A 115 1.49 5.11 9.85
C ASN A 115 3.00 5.41 9.84
N PHE A 116 3.81 4.70 10.63
CA PHE A 116 5.26 4.86 10.62
C PHE A 116 5.86 4.54 9.24
N TYR A 117 5.59 3.35 8.70
CA TYR A 117 6.09 2.91 7.40
C TYR A 117 5.51 3.74 6.25
N LEU A 118 4.24 4.14 6.36
CA LEU A 118 3.60 5.00 5.36
C LEU A 118 4.24 6.39 5.33
N CYS A 119 4.46 7.00 6.49
CA CYS A 119 5.13 8.30 6.59
C CYS A 119 6.56 8.24 6.01
N GLU A 120 7.30 7.18 6.30
CA GLU A 120 8.64 6.98 5.74
C GLU A 120 8.60 6.91 4.20
N ALA A 121 7.71 6.08 3.66
CA ALA A 121 7.51 5.96 2.21
C ALA A 121 7.13 7.30 1.56
N LEU A 122 6.21 8.05 2.18
CA LEU A 122 5.79 9.37 1.71
C LEU A 122 6.92 10.40 1.77
N MET A 123 7.74 10.40 2.82
CA MET A 123 8.91 11.28 2.92
C MET A 123 9.96 10.97 1.85
N ILE A 124 10.15 9.69 1.50
CA ILE A 124 11.04 9.29 0.42
C ILE A 124 10.48 9.78 -0.92
N LEU A 125 9.22 9.47 -1.23
CA LEU A 125 8.58 9.92 -2.47
C LEU A 125 8.60 11.44 -2.61
N HIS A 126 8.36 12.17 -1.52
CA HIS A 126 8.43 13.63 -1.48
C HIS A 126 9.80 14.18 -1.92
N LYS A 127 10.91 13.48 -1.65
CA LYS A 127 12.25 13.90 -2.09
C LYS A 127 12.48 13.64 -3.58
N HIS A 128 11.75 12.70 -4.16
CA HIS A 128 11.82 12.33 -5.58
C HIS A 128 10.79 13.05 -6.44
N GLU A 129 9.79 13.69 -5.81
CA GLU A 129 8.79 14.51 -6.47
C GLU A 129 9.46 15.72 -7.15
N ARG A 130 9.32 15.81 -8.47
CA ARG A 130 9.62 17.04 -9.20
C ARG A 130 8.53 18.05 -8.90
N ARG A 131 8.91 19.16 -8.29
CA ARG A 131 8.02 20.28 -8.01
C ARG A 131 8.27 21.34 -9.06
N GLU A 132 7.30 21.50 -9.95
CA GLU A 132 7.30 22.63 -10.85
C GLU A 132 6.56 23.77 -10.15
N GLU A 133 7.25 24.90 -9.98
CA GLU A 133 6.58 26.13 -9.58
C GLU A 133 5.64 26.52 -10.72
N SER A 134 4.35 26.48 -10.42
CA SER A 134 3.31 26.87 -11.36
C SER A 134 2.77 28.22 -10.93
N GLU A 135 2.70 29.17 -11.86
CA GLU A 135 1.98 30.45 -11.66
C GLU A 135 0.46 30.26 -11.67
N ILE A 136 -0.03 29.01 -11.79
CA ILE A 136 -1.44 28.69 -11.70
C ILE A 136 -1.89 28.89 -10.24
N GLU A 137 -2.69 29.94 -10.02
CA GLU A 137 -3.52 30.03 -8.82
C GLU A 137 -4.51 28.86 -8.82
N LEU A 138 -4.16 27.79 -8.11
CA LEU A 138 -5.11 26.73 -7.80
C LEU A 138 -6.22 27.34 -6.94
N TYR A 139 -7.45 27.33 -7.45
CA TYR A 139 -8.63 27.74 -6.68
C TYR A 139 -8.89 26.71 -5.58
N CYS A 140 -8.21 26.84 -4.46
CA CYS A 140 -8.35 25.96 -3.29
C CYS A 140 -9.52 26.44 -2.42
N GLY A 141 -10.75 26.27 -2.90
CA GLY A 141 -11.95 26.37 -2.09
C GLY A 141 -12.89 27.55 -2.39
N LEU A 142 -14.17 27.33 -2.08
CA LEU A 142 -15.21 28.35 -2.19
C LEU A 142 -14.88 29.51 -1.26
N LYS A 143 -14.53 30.65 -1.84
CA LYS A 143 -14.22 31.92 -1.17
C LYS A 143 -15.25 32.27 -0.08
N ASN A 144 -15.02 31.82 1.15
CA ASN A 144 -15.87 32.03 2.34
C ASN A 144 -17.34 31.58 2.22
N VAL A 145 -17.68 30.69 1.30
CA VAL A 145 -19.04 30.15 1.22
C VAL A 145 -19.12 28.91 2.11
N ARG A 146 -19.84 29.02 3.24
CA ARG A 146 -20.23 27.84 4.02
C ARG A 146 -21.22 27.04 3.18
N LEU A 147 -20.86 25.80 2.85
CA LEU A 147 -21.78 24.82 2.26
C LEU A 147 -22.79 24.41 3.33
N GLU A 148 -23.96 25.05 3.36
CA GLU A 148 -25.00 24.77 4.36
C GLU A 148 -25.82 23.52 4.02
N ASN A 149 -25.96 23.17 2.73
CA ASN A 149 -26.79 22.04 2.29
C ASN A 149 -26.20 21.34 1.05
N ILE A 150 -25.69 20.12 1.25
CA ILE A 150 -25.07 19.29 0.19
C ILE A 150 -26.07 18.99 -0.96
N LYS A 151 -27.39 19.03 -0.70
CA LYS A 151 -28.43 18.80 -1.72
C LYS A 151 -28.55 19.92 -2.76
N GLU A 152 -27.90 21.06 -2.55
CA GLU A 152 -27.93 22.20 -3.47
C GLU A 152 -26.73 22.25 -4.42
N ILE A 153 -25.76 21.34 -4.26
CA ILE A 153 -24.64 21.19 -5.19
C ILE A 153 -25.18 20.70 -6.53
N LYS A 154 -25.16 21.57 -7.54
CA LYS A 154 -25.47 21.20 -8.93
C LYS A 154 -24.21 20.73 -9.64
N ALA A 155 -24.34 19.68 -10.45
CA ALA A 155 -23.30 19.32 -11.41
C ALA A 155 -23.06 20.51 -12.34
N GLY A 156 -21.82 20.99 -12.40
CA GLY A 156 -21.39 22.10 -13.25
C GLY A 156 -20.07 21.76 -13.92
N ASN A 157 -19.83 22.36 -15.09
CA ASN A 157 -18.56 22.22 -15.80
C ASN A 157 -17.50 23.08 -15.11
N PHE A 158 -16.30 22.53 -14.94
CA PHE A 158 -15.14 23.30 -14.50
C PHE A 158 -14.86 24.44 -15.49
N ILE A 159 -14.68 25.65 -14.97
CA ILE A 159 -14.43 26.86 -15.79
C ILE A 159 -12.94 26.93 -16.21
N SER A 160 -12.08 26.06 -15.65
CA SER A 160 -10.66 25.96 -15.97
C SER A 160 -10.25 24.54 -16.38
N HIS A 161 -9.11 24.46 -17.05
CA HIS A 161 -8.58 23.23 -17.63
C HIS A 161 -8.16 22.24 -16.53
N VAL A 162 -8.65 21.00 -16.61
CA VAL A 162 -8.12 19.87 -15.86
C VAL A 162 -7.11 19.20 -16.79
N SER A 163 -5.82 19.31 -16.46
CA SER A 163 -4.79 18.53 -17.15
C SER A 163 -4.51 17.27 -16.33
N THR A 164 -4.71 16.12 -16.94
CA THR A 164 -4.14 14.85 -16.48
C THR A 164 -3.08 14.47 -17.52
N SER A 165 -1.82 14.47 -17.12
CA SER A 165 -0.70 14.00 -17.95
C SER A 165 -0.18 12.71 -17.30
N ASP A 166 -0.17 11.63 -18.09
CA ASP A 166 0.52 10.38 -17.81
C ASP A 166 1.87 10.38 -18.58
N ASP A 167 2.67 11.44 -18.45
CA ASP A 167 3.92 11.53 -19.20
C ASP A 167 5.06 10.86 -18.43
N ILE A 168 5.17 9.53 -18.56
CA ILE A 168 6.43 8.81 -18.40
C ILE A 168 7.01 8.62 -19.80
N GLN A 169 8.08 9.37 -20.10
CA GLN A 169 8.84 9.31 -21.35
C GLN A 169 10.18 8.60 -21.17
#